data_AF-A0A7V9LWX8-F1
#
_entry.id   AF-A0A7V9LWX8-F1
#
_cell.length_a   1.000
_cell.length_b   1.000
_cell.length_c   1.000
_cell.angle_alpha   90.00
_cell.angle_beta   90.00
_cell.angle_gamma   90.00
#
_symmetry.space_group_name_H-M   'P 1'
#
loop_
_entity.id
_entity.type
_entity.pdbx_description
1 polymer ?
#
loop_
_entity_poly.entity_id
_entity_poly.type
_entity_poly.pdbx_seq_one_letter_code
_entity_poly.pdbx_strand_id
1 'polypeptide(L)' 'VHVRQALPAAVPPLGNLREPVSLGDGLYAAGDHRDTPSLQGAMASGARVARAVLHQLRL' A
#
# COMPACT_ATOMS: atom_id res chain seq x y z
N VAL A 1 -3.20 21.95 -14.05
CA VAL A 1 -1.97 22.16 -13.24
C VAL A 1 -1.32 20.80 -13.02
N HIS A 2 -0.03 20.67 -13.27
CA HIS A 2 0.74 19.44 -13.01
C HIS A 2 1.70 19.71 -11.85
N VAL A 3 1.59 18.93 -10.79
CA VAL A 3 2.48 19.00 -9.62
C VAL A 3 3.39 17.78 -9.66
N ARG A 4 4.71 18.01 -9.69
CA ARG A 4 5.69 16.90 -9.67
C ARG A 4 5.59 16.15 -8.35
N GLN A 5 5.58 14.81 -8.44
CA GLN A 5 5.44 13.89 -7.30
C GLN A 5 4.15 14.08 -6.48
N ALA A 6 3.06 14.43 -7.16
CA ALA A 6 1.74 14.39 -6.56
C ALA A 6 1.36 12.96 -6.14
N LEU A 7 0.46 12.86 -5.17
CA LEU A 7 -0.19 11.60 -4.81
C LEU A 7 -0.95 11.01 -6.01
N PRO A 8 -1.23 9.68 -6.00
CA PRO A 8 -2.08 9.05 -7.00
C PRO A 8 -3.41 9.76 -7.14
N ALA A 9 -3.92 9.86 -8.37
CA ALA A 9 -5.24 10.39 -8.62
C ALA A 9 -6.29 9.48 -7.96
N ALA A 10 -7.05 10.02 -7.02
CA ALA A 10 -8.08 9.32 -6.27
C ALA A 10 -9.46 9.86 -6.68
N VAL A 11 -10.05 9.25 -7.72
CA VAL A 11 -11.35 9.70 -8.26
C VAL A 11 -12.47 8.80 -7.70
N PRO A 12 -13.53 9.36 -7.09
CA PRO A 12 -14.67 8.58 -6.61
C PRO A 12 -15.42 7.85 -7.74
N PRO A 13 -16.08 6.71 -7.44
CA PRO A 13 -16.10 6.03 -6.13
C PRO A 13 -14.82 5.20 -5.89
N LEU A 14 -14.25 5.31 -4.69
CA LEU A 14 -12.93 4.75 -4.37
C LEU A 14 -12.93 3.25 -3.99
N GLY A 15 -14.08 2.58 -4.03
CA GLY A 15 -14.19 1.13 -3.81
C GLY A 15 -13.50 0.62 -2.53
N ASN A 16 -13.03 -0.63 -2.56
CA ASN A 16 -12.12 -1.14 -1.53
C ASN A 16 -10.69 -0.74 -1.89
N LEU A 17 -10.12 0.14 -1.06
CA LEU A 17 -8.78 0.69 -1.26
C LEU A 17 -7.65 -0.26 -0.83
N ARG A 18 -7.94 -1.24 0.04
CA ARG A 18 -6.90 -2.12 0.59
C ARG A 18 -6.71 -3.34 -0.29
N GLU A 19 -5.57 -3.37 -0.98
CA GLU A 19 -5.18 -4.50 -1.79
C GLU A 19 -4.35 -5.53 -0.98
N PRO A 20 -4.25 -6.79 -1.44
CA PRO A 20 -3.45 -7.82 -0.78
C PRO A 20 -1.98 -7.41 -0.63
N VAL A 21 -1.39 -7.73 0.53
CA VAL A 21 0.01 -7.39 0.85
C VAL A 21 1.04 -8.34 0.24
N SER A 22 0.64 -9.58 -0.05
CA SER A 22 1.49 -10.61 -0.67
C SER A 22 1.07 -10.79 -2.12
N LEU A 23 2.05 -10.81 -3.01
CA LEU A 23 1.87 -11.05 -4.44
C LEU A 23 2.22 -12.49 -4.83
N GLY A 24 2.56 -13.35 -3.86
CA GLY A 24 3.10 -14.69 -4.10
C GLY A 24 4.63 -14.68 -4.17
N ASP A 25 5.24 -15.87 -4.17
CA ASP A 25 6.69 -16.09 -4.37
C ASP A 25 7.62 -15.25 -3.46
N GLY A 26 7.17 -14.95 -2.24
CA GLY A 26 7.92 -14.11 -1.30
C GLY A 26 7.98 -12.63 -1.68
N LEU A 27 7.18 -12.20 -2.66
CA LEU A 27 7.06 -10.80 -3.07
C LEU A 27 5.93 -10.10 -2.31
N TYR A 28 6.23 -8.90 -1.81
CA TYR A 28 5.30 -8.06 -1.08
C TYR A 28 5.29 -6.66 -1.66
N ALA A 29 4.13 -5.99 -1.62
CA ALA A 29 3.97 -4.64 -2.14
C ALA A 29 3.30 -3.73 -1.12
N ALA A 30 3.87 -2.53 -0.95
CA ALA A 30 3.35 -1.47 -0.11
C ALA A 30 3.26 -0.16 -0.89
N GLY A 31 2.43 0.76 -0.39
CA GLY A 31 2.26 2.09 -0.94
C GLY A 31 0.84 2.59 -0.75
N ASP A 32 0.68 3.90 -0.87
CA ASP A 32 -0.60 4.61 -0.90
C ASP A 32 -1.45 4.25 -2.13
N HIS A 33 -0.80 3.94 -3.26
CA HIS A 33 -1.49 3.44 -4.46
C HIS A 33 -2.15 2.05 -4.28
N ARG A 34 -1.77 1.30 -3.22
CA ARG A 34 -2.36 -0.02 -2.87
C ARG A 34 -3.20 0.03 -1.58
N ASP A 35 -3.44 1.24 -1.08
CA ASP A 35 -4.19 1.53 0.13
C ASP A 35 -4.92 2.88 -0.06
N THR A 36 -5.22 3.58 1.03
CA THR A 36 -5.69 4.96 0.96
C THR A 36 -4.65 5.86 0.24
N PRO A 37 -5.03 6.64 -0.80
CA PRO A 37 -4.15 7.57 -1.53
C PRO A 37 -3.73 8.78 -0.67
N SER A 38 -2.90 8.53 0.32
CA SER A 38 -2.38 9.51 1.26
C SER A 38 -1.06 9.05 1.85
N LEU A 39 -0.29 9.98 2.41
CA LEU A 39 0.95 9.65 3.11
C LEU A 39 0.69 8.69 4.29
N GLN A 40 -0.40 8.88 5.02
CA GLN A 40 -0.82 7.99 6.10
C GLN A 40 -1.17 6.59 5.58
N GLY A 41 -1.81 6.51 4.41
CA GLY A 41 -2.09 5.23 3.73
C GLY A 41 -0.80 4.50 3.35
N ALA A 42 0.20 5.20 2.80
CA ALA A 42 1.51 4.61 2.53
C ALA A 42 2.17 4.03 3.79
N MET A 43 2.19 4.79 4.90
CA MET A 43 2.76 4.32 6.16
C MET A 43 2.00 3.10 6.72
N ALA A 44 0.67 3.14 6.70
CA ALA A 44 -0.17 2.03 7.16
C ALA A 44 0.01 0.76 6.31
N SER A 45 0.11 0.93 5.00
CA SER A 45 0.40 -0.13 4.03
C SER A 45 1.76 -0.78 4.31
N GLY A 46 2.81 0.03 4.49
CA GLY A 46 4.15 -0.44 4.85
C GLY A 46 4.17 -1.23 6.17
N ALA A 47 3.48 -0.75 7.20
CA ALA A 47 3.38 -1.47 8.48
C ALA A 47 2.65 -2.82 8.37
N ARG A 48 1.69 -2.98 7.45
CA ARG A 48 1.06 -4.29 7.19
C ARG A 48 2.00 -5.23 6.46
N VAL A 49 2.69 -4.75 5.42
CA VAL A 49 3.69 -5.55 4.70
C VAL A 49 4.80 -6.02 5.64
N ALA A 50 5.35 -5.13 6.47
CA ALA A 50 6.38 -5.49 7.44
C ALA A 50 5.91 -6.62 8.38
N ARG A 51 4.69 -6.53 8.91
CA ARG A 51 4.10 -7.59 9.75
C ARG A 51 3.93 -8.92 8.99
N ALA A 52 3.50 -8.86 7.73
CA ALA A 52 3.35 -10.07 6.91
C ALA A 52 4.70 -10.73 6.61
N VAL A 53 5.74 -9.94 6.34
CA VAL A 53 7.10 -10.42 6.13
C VAL A 53 7.66 -11.04 7.41
N LEU A 54 7.56 -10.36 8.55
CA LEU A 54 8.00 -10.88 9.85
C LEU A 54 7.33 -12.22 10.18
N HIS A 55 6.00 -12.29 10.02
CA HIS A 55 5.25 -13.53 10.20
C HIS A 55 5.73 -14.65 9.27
N GLN A 56 5.98 -14.36 7.98
CA GLN A 56 6.48 -15.36 7.03
C GLN A 56 7.88 -15.87 7.40
N LEU A 57 8.74 -14.97 7.88
CA LEU A 57 10.10 -15.29 8.33
C LEU A 57 10.14 -15.88 9.75
N ARG A 58 8.99 -15.95 10.44
CA ARG A 58 8.88 -16.36 11.85
C ARG A 58 9.76 -15.52 12.79
N LEU A 59 9.87 -14.22 12.49
CA LEU A 59 10.50 -13.20 13.31
C LEU A 59 9.43 -12.38 14.03
#